data_AF-A0A944U0B5-F1
#
_entry.id   AF-A0A944U0B5-F1
#
_cell.length_a   1.000
_cell.length_b   1.000
_cell.length_c   1.000
_cell.angle_alpha   90.00
_cell.angle_beta   90.00
_cell.angle_gamma   90.00
#
_symmetry.space_group_name_H-M   'P 1'
#
loop_
_entity.id
_entity.type
_entity.pdbx_description
1 polymer ?
#
loop_
_entity_poly.entity_id
_entity_poly.type
_entity_poly.pdbx_seq_one_letter_code
_entity_poly.pdbx_strand_id
1 'polypeptide(L)'
;MHHIHGGIMSGWLFLLIAQPLFLALKKPEWHVLTGRLSYFYAPVVILSLFQVTKFSYNRWVDEVGHAQAISDQALSLGQIATFGTFYVLAMLFRRNLFLHVRFICATGLLALLPAANRLMRTYTELDPAQCLFISSMLTICTALLFLVYDILKKKNPVPCIMISFWYLMLFLFVEARDTDLYQTFGSFVATHLF
;
A
#
# COMPACT_ATOMS: atom_id res chain seq x y z
N MET A 1 2.08 18.49 5.35
CA MET A 1 2.06 17.02 5.51
C MET A 1 2.31 16.24 4.21
N HIS A 2 1.67 16.58 3.07
CA HIS A 2 1.85 15.84 1.81
C HIS A 2 3.31 15.72 1.33
N HIS A 3 4.14 16.76 1.47
CA HIS A 3 5.56 16.71 1.12
C HIS A 3 6.37 15.74 1.99
N ILE A 4 6.11 15.72 3.31
CA ILE A 4 6.79 14.83 4.26
C ILE A 4 6.38 13.38 3.99
N HIS A 5 5.09 13.11 3.80
CA HIS A 5 4.60 11.79 3.44
C HIS A 5 5.21 11.29 2.13
N GLY A 6 5.26 12.14 1.10
CA GLY A 6 5.91 11.84 -0.17
C GLY A 6 7.38 11.43 0.02
N GLY A 7 8.15 12.21 0.79
CA GLY A 7 9.54 11.89 1.12
C GLY A 7 9.71 10.56 1.86
N ILE A 8 8.81 10.26 2.81
CA ILE A 8 8.81 8.98 3.54
C ILE A 8 8.52 7.81 2.61
N MET A 9 7.52 7.92 1.72
CA MET A 9 7.22 6.84 0.77
C MET A 9 8.35 6.65 -0.26
N SER A 10 8.96 7.73 -0.73
CA SER A 10 10.14 7.67 -1.60
C SER A 10 11.33 7.01 -0.91
N GLY A 11 11.57 7.31 0.36
CA GLY A 11 12.63 6.65 1.13
C GLY A 11 12.34 5.16 1.38
N TRP A 12 11.07 4.77 1.55
CA TRP A 12 10.69 3.36 1.59
C TRP A 12 11.02 2.65 0.28
N LEU A 13 10.61 3.22 -0.86
CA LEU A 13 10.95 2.67 -2.18
C LEU A 13 12.47 2.59 -2.41
N PHE A 14 13.21 3.61 -1.96
CA PHE A 14 14.67 3.59 -2.01
C PHE A 14 15.24 2.43 -1.19
N LEU A 15 14.75 2.18 0.03
CA LEU A 15 15.15 1.01 0.83
C LEU A 15 14.84 -0.31 0.10
N LEU A 16 13.66 -0.43 -0.52
CA LEU A 16 13.27 -1.63 -1.27
C LEU A 16 14.17 -1.89 -2.47
N ILE A 17 14.63 -0.85 -3.17
CA ILE A 17 15.53 -0.97 -4.33
C ILE A 17 16.98 -1.22 -3.88
N ALA A 18 17.42 -0.57 -2.81
CA ALA A 18 18.78 -0.68 -2.31
C ALA A 18 19.09 -2.10 -1.78
N GLN A 19 18.13 -2.77 -1.14
CA GLN A 19 18.31 -4.11 -0.59
C GLN A 19 18.77 -5.17 -1.61
N PRO A 20 18.09 -5.41 -2.75
CA PRO A 20 18.56 -6.34 -3.77
C PRO A 20 19.83 -5.85 -4.47
N LEU A 21 20.03 -4.54 -4.61
CA LEU A 21 21.25 -3.98 -5.18
C LEU A 21 22.48 -4.34 -4.33
N PHE A 22 22.40 -4.23 -3.00
CA PHE A 22 23.50 -4.63 -2.13
C PHE A 22 23.82 -6.11 -2.21
N LEU A 23 22.82 -6.97 -2.38
CA LEU A 23 23.05 -8.40 -2.64
C LEU A 23 23.76 -8.62 -3.99
N ALA A 24 23.34 -7.92 -5.04
CA ALA A 24 23.98 -8.00 -6.36
C ALA A 24 25.44 -7.49 -6.33
N LEU A 25 25.72 -6.45 -5.53
CA LEU A 25 27.06 -5.90 -5.32
C LEU A 25 27.91 -6.73 -4.35
N LYS A 26 27.45 -7.91 -3.92
CA LYS A 26 28.13 -8.81 -2.96
C LYS A 26 28.46 -8.11 -1.63
N LYS A 27 27.57 -7.22 -1.18
CA LYS A 27 27.66 -6.41 0.04
C LYS A 27 26.56 -6.78 1.05
N PRO A 28 26.54 -8.02 1.57
CA PRO A 28 25.47 -8.50 2.44
C PRO A 28 25.36 -7.72 3.77
N GLU A 29 26.44 -7.14 4.25
CA GLU A 29 26.44 -6.28 5.45
C GLU A 29 25.52 -5.07 5.28
N TRP A 30 25.46 -4.49 4.08
CA TRP A 30 24.56 -3.38 3.76
C TRP A 30 23.11 -3.83 3.61
N HIS A 31 22.88 -5.03 3.11
CA HIS A 31 21.54 -5.64 3.11
C HIS A 31 21.04 -5.84 4.55
N VAL A 32 21.87 -6.35 5.46
CA VAL A 32 21.52 -6.51 6.87
C VAL A 32 21.28 -5.16 7.55
N LEU A 33 22.14 -4.17 7.31
CA LEU A 33 21.98 -2.83 7.87
C LEU A 33 20.65 -2.18 7.43
N THR A 34 20.37 -2.17 6.14
CA THR A 34 19.12 -1.61 5.61
C THR A 34 17.88 -2.41 6.01
N GLY A 35 18.01 -3.73 6.16
CA GLY A 35 16.98 -4.58 6.76
C GLY A 35 16.67 -4.18 8.21
N ARG A 36 17.71 -3.92 9.03
CA ARG A 36 17.53 -3.41 10.41
C ARG A 36 16.90 -2.02 10.44
N LEU A 37 17.33 -1.11 9.55
CA LEU A 37 16.71 0.21 9.42
C LEU A 37 15.22 0.14 9.06
N SER A 38 14.80 -0.89 8.30
CA SER A 38 13.39 -1.06 7.94
C SER A 38 12.47 -1.26 9.15
N TYR A 39 12.97 -1.81 10.27
CA TYR A 39 12.18 -1.98 11.50
C TYR A 39 11.79 -0.66 12.16
N PHE A 40 12.61 0.38 11.97
CA PHE A 40 12.26 1.75 12.37
C PHE A 40 11.43 2.44 11.29
N TYR A 41 11.81 2.26 10.02
CA TYR A 41 11.21 2.97 8.90
C TYR A 41 9.75 2.54 8.62
N ALA A 42 9.44 1.26 8.73
CA ALA A 42 8.09 0.75 8.48
C ALA A 42 7.03 1.33 9.46
N PRO A 43 7.27 1.39 10.78
CA PRO A 43 6.41 2.16 11.69
C PRO A 43 6.26 3.63 11.29
N VAL A 44 7.35 4.28 10.84
CA VAL A 44 7.29 5.68 10.35
C VAL A 44 6.40 5.81 9.12
N VAL A 45 6.42 4.84 8.19
CA VAL A 45 5.51 4.78 7.04
C VAL A 45 4.05 4.67 7.49
N ILE A 46 3.76 3.78 8.44
CA ILE A 46 2.40 3.61 8.99
C ILE A 46 1.90 4.90 9.65
N LEU A 47 2.73 5.51 10.51
CA LEU A 47 2.41 6.77 11.17
C LEU A 47 2.19 7.89 10.14
N SER A 48 3.03 7.94 9.11
CA SER A 48 2.90 8.90 8.01
C SER A 48 1.58 8.77 7.26
N LEU A 49 1.20 7.54 6.89
CA LEU A 49 -0.08 7.26 6.25
C LEU A 49 -1.26 7.66 7.15
N PHE A 50 -1.21 7.32 8.44
CA PHE A 50 -2.24 7.70 9.39
C PHE A 50 -2.39 9.23 9.52
N GLN A 51 -1.26 9.94 9.66
CA GLN A 51 -1.25 11.40 9.76
C GLN A 51 -1.78 12.07 8.48
N VAL A 52 -1.43 11.56 7.29
CA VAL A 52 -1.97 12.10 6.03
C VAL A 52 -3.47 11.84 5.91
N THR A 53 -3.97 10.71 6.42
CA THR A 53 -5.40 10.39 6.43
C THR A 53 -6.16 11.36 7.33
N LYS A 54 -5.71 11.50 8.59
CA LYS A 54 -6.28 12.44 9.57
C LYS A 54 -6.25 13.89 9.06
N PHE A 55 -5.12 14.31 8.50
CA PHE A 55 -4.96 15.66 7.96
C PHE A 55 -5.92 15.91 6.78
N SER A 56 -6.05 14.95 5.86
CA SER A 56 -6.97 15.07 4.72
C SER A 56 -8.42 15.18 5.20
N TYR A 57 -8.85 14.32 6.13
CA TYR A 57 -10.20 14.37 6.68
C TYR A 57 -10.50 15.73 7.33
N ASN A 58 -9.66 16.17 8.27
CA ASN A 58 -9.86 17.44 8.99
C ASN A 58 -9.79 18.68 8.07
N ARG A 59 -9.12 18.57 6.92
CA ARG A 59 -9.03 19.66 5.95
C ARG A 59 -10.29 19.79 5.08
N TRP A 60 -10.89 18.68 4.68
CA TRP A 60 -11.92 18.66 3.65
C TRP A 60 -13.34 18.44 4.20
N VAL A 61 -13.50 17.96 5.43
CA VAL A 61 -14.82 17.61 6.00
C VAL A 61 -15.84 18.74 5.92
N ASP A 62 -15.42 19.99 6.16
CA ASP A 62 -16.29 21.16 6.09
C ASP A 62 -16.64 21.56 4.64
N GLU A 63 -15.80 21.20 3.66
CA GLU A 63 -15.95 21.57 2.25
C GLU A 63 -16.76 20.52 1.45
N VAL A 64 -16.48 19.24 1.65
CA VAL A 64 -17.10 18.14 0.89
C VAL A 64 -18.21 17.41 1.66
N GLY A 65 -18.37 17.74 2.94
CA GLY A 65 -19.30 17.08 3.85
C GLY A 65 -18.75 15.77 4.44
N HIS A 66 -19.37 15.36 5.55
CA HIS A 66 -18.92 14.23 6.37
C HIS A 66 -18.83 12.90 5.61
N ALA A 67 -19.85 12.57 4.81
CA ALA A 67 -19.91 11.30 4.08
C ALA A 67 -18.79 11.17 3.04
N GLN A 68 -18.55 12.24 2.25
CA GLN A 68 -17.49 12.23 1.24
C GLN A 68 -16.10 12.21 1.89
N ALA A 69 -15.89 12.97 2.97
CA ALA A 69 -14.63 12.96 3.71
C ALA A 69 -14.33 11.57 4.31
N ILE A 70 -15.36 10.82 4.72
CA ILE A 70 -15.24 9.42 5.13
C ILE A 70 -14.92 8.50 3.95
N SER A 71 -15.57 8.69 2.80
CA SER A 71 -15.28 7.88 1.61
C SER A 71 -13.81 8.01 1.18
N ASP A 72 -13.26 9.21 1.25
CA ASP A 72 -11.88 9.52 0.81
C ASP A 72 -10.79 8.86 1.68
N GLN A 73 -11.07 8.56 2.95
CA GLN A 73 -10.10 7.85 3.82
C GLN A 73 -10.02 6.34 3.52
N ALA A 74 -10.94 5.75 2.76
CA ALA A 74 -11.02 4.29 2.54
C ALA A 74 -9.73 3.73 1.96
N LEU A 75 -9.21 4.40 0.94
CA LEU A 75 -7.96 4.03 0.30
C LEU A 75 -6.80 4.07 1.30
N SER A 76 -6.69 5.14 2.10
CA SER A 76 -5.55 5.33 2.99
C SER A 76 -5.57 4.35 4.18
N LEU A 77 -6.74 4.09 4.75
CA LEU A 77 -6.92 3.08 5.80
C LEU A 77 -6.61 1.66 5.26
N GLY A 78 -7.09 1.36 4.06
CA GLY A 78 -6.77 0.12 3.37
C GLY A 78 -5.27 -0.02 3.08
N GLN A 79 -4.58 1.08 2.74
CA GLN A 79 -3.14 1.09 2.54
C GLN A 79 -2.35 0.85 3.83
N ILE A 80 -2.78 1.43 4.96
CA ILE A 80 -2.18 1.16 6.27
C ILE A 80 -2.27 -0.33 6.61
N ALA A 81 -3.46 -0.91 6.48
CA ALA A 81 -3.70 -2.34 6.74
C ALA A 81 -2.86 -3.22 5.82
N THR A 82 -2.79 -2.88 4.53
CA THR A 82 -2.02 -3.63 3.52
C THR A 82 -0.52 -3.58 3.79
N PHE A 83 0.02 -2.38 4.02
CA PHE A 83 1.44 -2.19 4.34
C PHE A 83 1.82 -2.94 5.60
N GLY A 84 1.06 -2.73 6.69
CA GLY A 84 1.33 -3.36 7.98
C GLY A 84 1.30 -4.88 7.90
N THR A 85 0.28 -5.44 7.25
CA THR A 85 0.13 -6.89 7.10
C THR A 85 1.29 -7.50 6.32
N PHE A 86 1.60 -6.97 5.13
CA PHE A 86 2.68 -7.53 4.31
C PHE A 86 4.07 -7.28 4.89
N TYR A 87 4.29 -6.16 5.56
CA TYR A 87 5.54 -5.93 6.28
C TYR A 87 5.72 -6.93 7.42
N VAL A 88 4.69 -7.15 8.25
CA VAL A 88 4.73 -8.13 9.34
C VAL A 88 4.97 -9.53 8.78
N LEU A 89 4.23 -9.95 7.75
CA LEU A 89 4.43 -11.24 7.10
C LEU A 89 5.86 -11.39 6.53
N ALA A 90 6.37 -10.35 5.89
CA ALA A 90 7.74 -10.34 5.38
C ALA A 90 8.78 -10.55 6.49
N MET A 91 8.58 -9.95 7.66
CA MET A 91 9.49 -10.08 8.80
C MET A 91 9.34 -11.44 9.52
N LEU A 92 8.10 -11.96 9.66
CA LEU A 92 7.84 -13.28 10.23
C LEU A 92 8.51 -14.38 9.42
N PHE A 93 8.41 -14.29 8.08
CA PHE A 93 8.99 -15.26 7.17
C PHE A 93 10.40 -14.88 6.67
N ARG A 94 11.12 -13.98 7.36
CA ARG A 94 12.48 -13.52 6.96
C ARG A 94 13.53 -14.63 6.77
N ARG A 95 13.33 -15.79 7.41
CA ARG A 95 14.21 -16.97 7.26
C ARG A 95 13.94 -17.77 5.97
N ASN A 96 12.76 -17.59 5.37
CA ASN A 96 12.40 -18.17 4.09
C ASN A 96 12.52 -17.08 3.01
N LEU A 97 13.66 -17.06 2.31
CA LEU A 97 13.97 -16.05 1.30
C LEU A 97 12.83 -15.88 0.27
N PHE A 98 12.21 -16.99 -0.14
CA PHE A 98 11.14 -16.96 -1.13
C PHE A 98 9.91 -16.22 -0.61
N LEU A 99 9.45 -16.53 0.61
CA LEU A 99 8.31 -15.86 1.24
C LEU A 99 8.61 -14.39 1.56
N HIS A 100 9.79 -14.14 2.15
CA HIS A 100 10.24 -12.82 2.55
C HIS A 100 10.19 -11.83 1.38
N VAL A 101 10.82 -12.17 0.25
CA VAL A 101 10.88 -11.28 -0.92
C VAL A 101 9.49 -11.02 -1.48
N ARG A 102 8.60 -12.02 -1.52
CA ARG A 102 7.24 -11.84 -2.05
C ARG A 102 6.41 -10.86 -1.22
N PHE A 103 6.46 -10.99 0.11
CA PHE A 103 5.75 -10.07 0.98
C PHE A 103 6.39 -8.67 1.00
N ILE A 104 7.72 -8.57 0.89
CA ILE A 104 8.38 -7.27 0.67
C ILE A 104 7.92 -6.63 -0.65
N CYS A 105 7.88 -7.38 -1.76
CA CYS A 105 7.37 -6.90 -3.04
C CYS A 105 5.92 -6.41 -2.94
N ALA A 106 5.07 -7.06 -2.14
CA ALA A 106 3.71 -6.60 -1.89
C ALA A 106 3.67 -5.21 -1.23
N THR A 107 4.58 -4.91 -0.29
CA THR A 107 4.66 -3.54 0.26
C THR A 107 5.07 -2.50 -0.79
N GLY A 108 5.86 -2.88 -1.80
CA GLY A 108 6.22 -2.02 -2.93
C GLY A 108 5.08 -1.84 -3.93
N LEU A 109 4.34 -2.91 -4.22
CA LEU A 109 3.17 -2.90 -5.11
C LEU A 109 2.10 -1.93 -4.61
N LEU A 110 2.02 -1.68 -3.30
CA LEU A 110 1.13 -0.70 -2.70
C LEU A 110 1.30 0.70 -3.28
N ALA A 111 2.54 1.10 -3.63
CA ALA A 111 2.83 2.41 -4.18
C ALA A 111 2.32 2.59 -5.61
N LEU A 112 2.08 1.49 -6.35
CA LEU A 112 1.59 1.53 -7.72
C LEU A 112 0.21 2.18 -7.82
N LEU A 113 -0.69 1.83 -6.90
CA LEU A 113 -2.06 2.33 -6.86
C LEU A 113 -2.15 3.86 -6.78
N PRO A 114 -1.61 4.54 -5.75
CA PRO A 114 -1.67 5.99 -5.66
C PRO A 114 -0.80 6.70 -6.70
N ALA A 115 0.31 6.09 -7.16
CA ALA A 115 1.15 6.65 -8.21
C ALA A 115 0.41 6.67 -9.56
N ALA A 116 -0.19 5.55 -9.96
CA ALA A 116 -1.00 5.44 -11.16
C ALA A 116 -2.22 6.38 -11.09
N ASN A 117 -2.91 6.43 -9.95
CA ASN A 117 -4.08 7.29 -9.79
C ASN A 117 -3.72 8.78 -9.96
N ARG A 118 -2.59 9.21 -9.40
CA ARG A 118 -2.10 10.60 -9.58
C ARG A 118 -1.73 10.88 -11.03
N LEU A 119 -1.00 9.98 -11.69
CA LEU A 119 -0.64 10.15 -13.10
C LEU A 119 -1.88 10.25 -13.98
N MET A 120 -2.87 9.37 -13.78
CA MET A 120 -4.12 9.39 -14.54
C MET A 120 -4.89 10.69 -14.32
N ARG A 121 -5.07 11.13 -13.07
CA ARG A 121 -5.74 12.40 -12.76
C ARG A 121 -5.05 13.63 -13.33
N THR A 122 -3.74 13.58 -13.56
CA THR A 122 -2.97 14.71 -14.11
C THR A 122 -2.96 14.73 -15.63
N TYR A 123 -2.91 13.57 -16.28
CA TYR A 123 -2.68 13.47 -17.73
C TYR A 123 -3.90 12.99 -18.54
N THR A 124 -5.02 12.70 -17.88
CA THR A 124 -6.25 12.25 -18.54
C THR A 124 -7.44 13.09 -18.07
N GLU A 125 -8.48 13.19 -18.91
CA GLU A 125 -9.75 13.86 -18.57
C GLU A 125 -10.75 12.89 -17.89
N LEU A 126 -10.27 11.75 -17.40
CA LEU A 126 -11.11 10.75 -16.74
C LEU A 126 -11.60 11.26 -15.38
N ASP A 127 -12.80 10.85 -15.01
CA ASP A 127 -13.36 11.15 -13.69
C ASP A 127 -12.49 10.52 -12.57
N PRO A 128 -12.40 11.13 -11.37
CA PRO A 128 -11.61 10.59 -10.27
C PRO A 128 -11.96 9.14 -9.89
N ALA A 129 -13.23 8.74 -9.98
CA ALA A 129 -13.64 7.36 -9.71
C ALA A 129 -13.09 6.39 -10.77
N GLN A 130 -13.09 6.78 -12.04
CA GLN A 130 -12.52 5.99 -13.13
C GLN A 130 -11.01 5.85 -12.98
N CYS A 131 -10.30 6.93 -12.62
CA CYS A 131 -8.86 6.89 -12.35
C CYS A 131 -8.52 5.89 -11.23
N LEU A 132 -9.28 5.91 -10.15
CA LEU A 132 -9.10 5.02 -9.01
C LEU A 132 -9.39 3.55 -9.38
N PHE A 133 -10.47 3.31 -10.12
CA PHE A 133 -10.84 1.98 -10.60
C PHE A 133 -9.72 1.38 -11.48
N ILE A 134 -9.28 2.13 -12.50
CA ILE A 134 -8.24 1.64 -13.43
C ILE A 134 -6.92 1.42 -12.70
N SER A 135 -6.54 2.30 -11.78
CA SER A 135 -5.32 2.15 -10.97
C SER A 135 -5.39 0.92 -10.05
N SER A 136 -6.57 0.61 -9.51
CA SER A 136 -6.82 -0.60 -8.72
C SER A 136 -6.72 -1.85 -9.58
N MET A 137 -7.31 -1.84 -10.77
CA MET A 137 -7.20 -2.94 -11.73
C MET A 137 -5.75 -3.17 -12.16
N LEU A 138 -4.99 -2.11 -12.44
CA LEU A 138 -3.57 -2.21 -12.77
C LEU A 138 -2.78 -2.90 -11.65
N THR A 139 -3.08 -2.55 -10.40
CA THR A 139 -2.41 -3.13 -9.23
C THR A 139 -2.76 -4.61 -9.05
N ILE A 140 -4.04 -4.98 -9.19
CA ILE A 140 -4.51 -6.38 -9.13
C ILE A 140 -3.93 -7.18 -10.29
N CYS A 141 -3.96 -6.67 -11.51
CA CYS A 141 -3.37 -7.31 -12.68
C CYS A 141 -1.88 -7.58 -12.47
N THR A 142 -1.15 -6.62 -11.88
CA THR A 142 0.27 -6.82 -11.55
C THR A 142 0.47 -7.95 -10.52
N ALA A 143 -0.37 -8.02 -9.47
CA ALA A 143 -0.35 -9.13 -8.52
C ALA A 143 -0.64 -10.49 -9.19
N LEU A 144 -1.64 -10.53 -10.07
CA LEU A 144 -2.00 -11.72 -10.83
C LEU A 144 -0.89 -12.14 -11.80
N LEU A 145 -0.18 -11.20 -12.43
CA LEU A 145 0.98 -11.49 -13.26
C LEU A 145 2.09 -12.17 -12.46
N PHE A 146 2.34 -11.72 -11.21
CA PHE A 146 3.29 -12.40 -10.32
C PHE A 146 2.84 -13.82 -9.94
N LEU A 147 1.53 -14.03 -9.74
CA LEU A 147 0.97 -15.35 -9.49
C LEU A 147 1.13 -16.27 -10.71
N VAL A 148 0.76 -15.80 -11.90
CA VAL A 148 0.91 -16.56 -13.15
C VAL A 148 2.38 -16.90 -13.38
N TYR A 149 3.29 -15.95 -13.17
CA TYR A 149 4.73 -16.19 -13.28
C TYR A 149 5.19 -17.33 -12.36
N ASP A 150 4.71 -17.37 -11.11
CA ASP A 150 5.08 -18.42 -10.15
C ASP A 150 4.55 -19.79 -10.54
N ILE A 151 3.31 -19.85 -11.03
CA ILE A 151 2.70 -21.08 -11.53
C ILE A 151 3.50 -21.60 -12.74
N LEU A 152 3.81 -20.74 -13.71
CA LEU A 152 4.58 -21.09 -14.91
C LEU A 152 6.00 -21.56 -14.56
N LYS A 153 6.61 -20.98 -13.53
CA LYS A 153 7.94 -21.37 -13.03
C LYS A 153 7.91 -22.50 -12.00
N LYS A 154 6.75 -23.13 -11.75
CA LYS A 154 6.55 -24.20 -10.76
C LYS A 154 7.09 -23.82 -9.37
N LYS A 155 7.00 -22.55 -9.01
CA LYS A 155 7.30 -22.02 -7.68
C LYS A 155 6.06 -22.17 -6.80
N ASN A 156 6.23 -22.08 -5.48
CA ASN A 156 5.10 -22.13 -4.56
C ASN A 156 4.20 -20.91 -4.80
N PRO A 157 2.94 -21.08 -5.28
CA PRO A 157 2.08 -19.96 -5.63
C PRO A 157 1.39 -19.31 -4.43
N VAL A 158 1.42 -19.95 -3.25
CA VAL A 158 0.68 -19.53 -2.05
C VAL A 158 0.87 -18.05 -1.71
N PRO A 159 2.10 -17.48 -1.71
CA PRO A 159 2.29 -16.07 -1.36
C PRO A 159 1.62 -15.14 -2.38
N CYS A 160 1.72 -15.45 -3.66
CA CYS A 160 1.11 -14.65 -4.73
C CYS A 160 -0.43 -14.79 -4.75
N ILE A 161 -0.97 -15.93 -4.32
CA ILE A 161 -2.42 -16.09 -4.09
C ILE A 161 -2.85 -15.17 -2.94
N MET A 162 -2.13 -15.19 -1.81
CA MET A 162 -2.42 -14.32 -0.66
C MET A 162 -2.36 -12.85 -1.05
N ILE A 163 -1.33 -12.44 -1.81
CA ILE A 163 -1.17 -11.08 -2.30
C ILE A 163 -2.33 -10.69 -3.20
N SER A 164 -2.64 -11.50 -4.21
CA SER A 164 -3.74 -11.22 -5.15
C SER A 164 -5.10 -11.13 -4.43
N PHE A 165 -5.36 -12.06 -3.52
CA PHE A 165 -6.58 -12.05 -2.71
C PHE A 165 -6.67 -10.80 -1.84
N TRP A 166 -5.58 -10.40 -1.18
CA TRP A 166 -5.56 -9.20 -0.35
C TRP A 166 -5.81 -7.92 -1.16
N TYR A 167 -5.19 -7.79 -2.33
CA TYR A 167 -5.43 -6.63 -3.21
C TYR A 167 -6.85 -6.61 -3.78
N LEU A 168 -7.46 -7.78 -4.02
CA LEU A 168 -8.88 -7.87 -4.33
C LEU A 168 -9.74 -7.40 -3.15
N MET A 169 -9.42 -7.81 -1.93
CA MET A 169 -10.13 -7.35 -0.72
C MET A 169 -9.96 -5.83 -0.52
N LEU A 170 -8.76 -5.29 -0.76
CA LEU A 170 -8.52 -3.85 -0.73
C LEU A 170 -9.38 -3.11 -1.75
N PHE A 171 -9.49 -3.62 -2.97
CA PHE A 171 -10.36 -3.05 -3.99
C PHE A 171 -11.83 -3.06 -3.56
N LEU A 172 -12.34 -4.21 -3.11
CA LEU A 172 -13.72 -4.31 -2.62
C LEU A 172 -13.97 -3.37 -1.44
N PHE A 173 -13.00 -3.23 -0.53
CA PHE A 173 -13.08 -2.30 0.60
C PHE A 173 -13.19 -0.84 0.14
N VAL A 174 -12.44 -0.46 -0.91
CA VAL A 174 -12.47 0.90 -1.47
C VAL A 174 -13.73 1.16 -2.30
N GLU A 175 -14.27 0.15 -2.99
CA GLU A 175 -15.55 0.28 -3.70
C GLU A 175 -16.74 0.31 -2.72
N ALA A 176 -16.62 -0.33 -1.56
CA ALA A 176 -17.63 -0.27 -0.51
C ALA A 176 -17.67 1.09 0.24
N ARG A 177 -16.84 2.07 -0.14
CA ARG A 177 -16.69 3.34 0.60
C ARG A 177 -17.97 4.16 0.74
N ASP A 178 -18.91 4.02 -0.19
CA ASP A 178 -20.17 4.77 -0.17
C ASP A 178 -21.32 3.97 0.48
N THR A 179 -21.04 2.77 1.00
CA THR A 179 -22.05 1.93 1.68
C THR A 179 -22.19 2.32 3.15
N ASP A 180 -23.39 2.12 3.72
CA ASP A 180 -23.68 2.40 5.14
C ASP A 180 -22.73 1.69 6.11
N LEU A 181 -22.30 0.47 5.75
CA LEU A 181 -21.37 -0.33 6.55
C LEU A 181 -20.02 0.37 6.68
N TYR A 182 -19.46 0.81 5.54
CA TYR A 182 -18.20 1.53 5.56
C TYR A 182 -18.36 2.91 6.19
N GLN A 183 -19.43 3.64 5.90
CA GLN A 183 -19.70 4.96 6.47
C GLN A 183 -19.76 4.92 8.01
N THR A 184 -20.34 3.86 8.58
CA THR A 184 -20.35 3.61 10.03
C THR A 184 -18.93 3.36 10.56
N PHE A 185 -18.17 2.48 9.91
CA PHE A 185 -16.78 2.20 10.29
C PHE A 185 -15.89 3.45 10.20
N GLY A 186 -16.01 4.19 9.10
CA GLY A 186 -15.23 5.39 8.84
C GLY A 186 -15.57 6.53 9.79
N SER A 187 -16.84 6.68 10.17
CA SER A 187 -17.29 7.61 11.22
C SER A 187 -16.68 7.25 12.57
N PHE A 188 -16.62 5.96 12.91
CA PHE A 188 -15.99 5.50 14.15
C PHE A 188 -14.50 5.90 14.19
N VAL A 189 -13.77 5.67 13.09
CA VAL A 189 -12.36 6.07 12.95
C VAL A 189 -12.21 7.58 13.11
N ALA A 190 -13.02 8.36 12.38
CA ALA A 190 -12.95 9.82 12.44
C ALA A 190 -13.24 10.37 13.84
N THR A 191 -14.23 9.82 14.54
CA THR A 191 -14.64 10.34 15.86
C THR A 191 -13.65 9.99 16.98
N HIS A 192 -13.00 8.83 16.91
CA HIS A 192 -12.16 8.33 18.01
C HIS A 192 -10.66 8.48 17.77
N LEU A 193 -10.24 8.60 16.50
CA LEU A 193 -8.81 8.60 16.13
C LEU A 193 -8.37 9.92 15.49
N PHE A 194 -9.29 10.73 14.93
CA PHE A 194 -8.96 12.00 14.28
C PHE A 194 -9.14 13.23 15.17
#